data_AF-A0A257KN18-F1
#
_entry.id   AF-A0A257KN18-F1
#
_cell.length_a   1.000
_cell.length_b   1.000
_cell.length_c   1.000
_cell.angle_alpha   90.00
_cell.angle_beta   90.00
_cell.angle_gamma   90.00
#
_symmetry.space_group_name_H-M   'P 1'
#
loop_
_entity.id
_entity.type
_entity.pdbx_description
1 polymer ?
#
loop_
_entity_poly.entity_id
_entity_poly.type
_entity_poly.pdbx_seq_one_letter_code
_entity_poly.pdbx_strand_id
1 'polypeptide(L)'
;MPEGYTRVTANLNIFVPGPTGDSEEAEKLRDRARRIVYSTAARECDILRETLAQECVLEQVNNNLNATPRYQSSQPEGYTVNGTLTFSIKLKKE
;
A
#
# COMPACT_ATOMS: atom_id res chain seq x y z
N MET A 1 17.41 -14.24 4.32
CA MET A 1 16.63 -14.69 3.14
C MET A 1 17.13 -16.07 2.78
N PRO A 2 16.25 -17.07 2.62
CA PRO A 2 16.64 -18.40 2.16
C PRO A 2 17.20 -18.34 0.73
N GLU A 3 18.07 -19.29 0.38
CA GLU A 3 18.71 -19.34 -0.96
C GLU A 3 17.67 -19.43 -2.08
N GLY A 4 17.87 -18.66 -3.16
CA GLY A 4 16.96 -18.63 -4.31
C GLY A 4 15.77 -17.68 -4.19
N TYR A 5 15.69 -16.89 -3.11
CA TYR A 5 14.69 -15.83 -2.98
C TYR A 5 15.25 -14.46 -3.36
N THR A 6 14.47 -13.69 -4.11
CA THR A 6 14.73 -12.31 -4.51
C THR A 6 13.76 -11.38 -3.81
N ARG A 7 14.23 -10.21 -3.37
CA ARG A 7 13.39 -9.19 -2.75
C ARG A 7 12.78 -8.27 -3.81
N VAL A 8 11.47 -8.07 -3.73
CA VAL A 8 10.70 -7.12 -4.55
C VAL A 8 10.09 -6.07 -3.63
N THR A 9 10.20 -4.80 -4.03
CA THR A 9 9.62 -3.68 -3.30
C THR A 9 8.62 -2.96 -4.20
N ALA A 10 7.37 -2.88 -3.77
CA ALA A 10 6.33 -2.09 -4.43
C ALA A 10 6.07 -0.82 -3.62
N ASN A 11 6.02 0.32 -4.31
CA ASN A 11 5.69 1.61 -3.70
C ASN A 11 4.32 2.04 -4.18
N LEU A 12 3.50 2.52 -3.25
CA LEU A 12 2.13 2.92 -3.47
C LEU A 12 1.97 4.37 -3.02
N ASN A 13 1.49 5.23 -3.91
CA ASN A 13 1.10 6.59 -3.57
C ASN A 13 -0.34 6.82 -4.05
N ILE A 14 -1.26 6.99 -3.10
CA ILE A 14 -2.69 7.15 -3.38
C ILE A 14 -3.19 8.40 -2.68
N PHE A 15 -4.01 9.18 -3.38
CA PHE A 15 -4.77 10.25 -2.79
C PHE A 15 -6.25 9.85 -2.66
N VAL A 16 -6.80 9.98 -1.44
CA VAL A 16 -8.20 9.70 -1.14
C VAL A 16 -8.90 11.00 -0.77
N PRO A 17 -9.72 11.58 -1.67
CA PRO A 17 -10.43 12.83 -1.38
C PRO A 17 -11.54 12.61 -0.34
N GLY A 18 -11.73 13.60 0.54
CA GLY A 18 -12.83 13.62 1.50
C GLY A 18 -12.51 14.42 2.76
N PRO A 19 -13.44 14.43 3.74
CA PRO A 19 -13.27 15.21 4.97
C PRO A 19 -12.06 14.73 5.77
N THR A 20 -11.31 15.69 6.31
CA THR A 20 -10.17 15.47 7.21
C THR A 20 -10.45 16.08 8.58
N GLY A 21 -9.77 15.60 9.62
CA GLY A 21 -9.95 16.05 11.01
C GLY A 21 -10.48 14.95 11.93
N ASP A 22 -11.22 15.33 12.97
CA ASP A 22 -11.67 14.42 14.04
C ASP A 22 -13.14 13.99 13.92
N SER A 23 -13.79 14.22 12.76
CA SER A 23 -15.16 13.78 12.54
C SER A 23 -15.24 12.27 12.32
N GLU A 24 -16.41 11.67 12.60
CA GLU A 24 -16.64 10.25 12.32
C GLU A 24 -16.41 9.90 10.84
N GLU A 25 -16.75 10.83 9.94
CA GLU A 25 -16.53 10.67 8.51
C GLU A 25 -15.03 10.68 8.15
N ALA A 26 -14.22 11.51 8.81
CA ALA A 26 -12.77 11.54 8.63
C ALA A 26 -12.12 10.25 9.13
N GLU A 27 -12.56 9.72 10.27
CA GLU A 27 -12.07 8.43 10.79
C GLU A 27 -12.45 7.26 9.86
N LYS A 28 -13.68 7.23 9.33
CA LYS A 28 -14.09 6.26 8.30
C LYS A 28 -13.23 6.38 7.03
N LEU A 29 -12.89 7.59 6.61
CA LEU A 29 -12.04 7.83 5.44
C LEU A 29 -10.61 7.34 5.68
N ARG A 30 -10.05 7.56 6.88
CA ARG A 30 -8.73 7.04 7.29
C ARG A 30 -8.69 5.52 7.30
N ASP A 31 -9.71 4.87 7.86
CA ASP A 31 -9.81 3.41 7.87
C ASP A 31 -9.86 2.87 6.44
N ARG A 32 -10.71 3.46 5.59
CA ARG A 32 -10.79 3.09 4.17
C ARG A 32 -9.44 3.25 3.47
N ALA A 33 -8.75 4.36 3.68
CA ALA A 33 -7.45 4.64 3.11
C ALA A 33 -6.39 3.61 3.55
N ARG A 34 -6.39 3.20 4.82
CA ARG A 34 -5.53 2.11 5.32
C ARG A 34 -5.87 0.77 4.69
N ARG A 35 -7.16 0.46 4.59
CA ARG A 35 -7.65 -0.82 4.06
C ARG A 35 -7.28 -1.01 2.58
N ILE A 36 -7.19 0.08 1.81
CA ILE A 36 -6.69 0.03 0.43
C ILE A 36 -5.27 -0.54 0.40
N VAL A 37 -4.34 -0.03 1.23
CA VAL A 37 -2.95 -0.52 1.26
C VAL A 37 -2.87 -2.00 1.59
N TYR A 38 -3.60 -2.45 2.62
CA TYR A 38 -3.62 -3.87 2.97
C TYR A 38 -4.26 -4.74 1.90
N SER A 39 -5.31 -4.25 1.24
CA SER A 39 -5.95 -4.98 0.14
C SER A 39 -5.01 -5.11 -1.07
N THR A 40 -4.23 -4.08 -1.38
CA THR A 40 -3.20 -4.12 -2.41
C THR A 40 -2.11 -5.11 -2.02
N ALA A 41 -1.59 -5.04 -0.79
CA ALA A 41 -0.58 -5.95 -0.29
C ALA A 41 -1.01 -7.42 -0.35
N ALA A 42 -2.28 -7.70 -0.03
CA ALA A 42 -2.83 -9.05 -0.10
C ALA A 42 -2.88 -9.61 -1.53
N ARG A 43 -3.15 -8.75 -2.53
CA ARG A 43 -3.27 -9.14 -3.94
C ARG A 43 -1.95 -9.15 -4.70
N GLU A 44 -0.95 -8.39 -4.24
CA GLU A 44 0.31 -8.24 -4.96
C GLU A 44 1.04 -9.58 -5.14
N CYS A 45 0.97 -10.46 -4.12
CA CYS A 45 1.54 -11.80 -4.25
C CYS A 45 0.81 -12.68 -5.26
N ASP A 46 -0.46 -12.44 -5.57
CA ASP A 46 -1.18 -13.15 -6.63
C ASP A 46 -0.59 -12.76 -7.99
N ILE A 47 -0.45 -11.45 -8.21
CA ILE A 47 0.10 -10.87 -9.45
C ILE A 47 1.55 -11.35 -9.67
N LEU A 48 2.38 -11.31 -8.62
CA LEU A 48 3.76 -11.78 -8.68
C LEU A 48 3.82 -13.27 -9.05
N ARG A 49 2.95 -14.09 -8.47
CA ARG A 49 2.89 -15.54 -8.76
C ARG A 49 2.38 -15.86 -10.15
N GLU A 50 1.42 -15.11 -10.65
CA GLU A 50 0.94 -15.26 -12.03
C GLU A 50 2.06 -14.91 -13.03
N THR A 51 2.78 -13.82 -12.77
CA THR A 51 3.73 -13.25 -13.73
C THR A 51 5.09 -13.95 -13.71
N LEU A 52 5.77 -14.00 -12.56
CA LEU A 52 7.21 -14.31 -12.52
C LEU A 52 7.69 -15.12 -11.30
N ALA A 53 6.87 -15.28 -10.27
CA ALA A 53 7.22 -15.96 -9.03
C ALA A 53 6.57 -17.35 -8.92
N GLN A 54 7.31 -18.34 -8.43
CA GLN A 54 6.77 -19.62 -7.97
C GLN A 54 6.18 -19.48 -6.55
N GLU A 55 6.89 -18.77 -5.68
CA GLU A 55 6.51 -18.55 -4.28
C GLU A 55 6.59 -17.04 -3.99
N CYS A 56 5.67 -16.51 -3.17
CA CYS A 56 5.65 -15.11 -2.74
C CYS A 56 5.30 -15.02 -1.27
N VAL A 57 6.12 -14.30 -0.51
CA VAL A 57 5.95 -14.05 0.92
C VAL A 57 5.99 -12.55 1.15
N LEU A 58 4.94 -12.00 1.77
CA LEU A 58 4.92 -10.62 2.23
C LEU A 58 5.80 -10.50 3.49
N GLU A 59 6.83 -9.68 3.42
CA GLU A 59 7.78 -9.48 4.52
C GLU A 59 7.39 -8.29 5.39
N GLN A 60 7.02 -7.19 4.73
CA GLN A 60 6.78 -5.93 5.42
C GLN A 60 5.75 -5.08 4.66
N VAL A 61 4.86 -4.48 5.44
CA VAL A 61 3.96 -3.43 4.98
C VAL A 61 4.27 -2.18 5.80
N ASN A 62 4.75 -1.14 5.14
CA ASN A 62 4.81 0.19 5.71
C ASN A 62 3.72 1.05 5.07
N ASN A 63 3.04 1.85 5.89
CA ASN A 63 2.00 2.76 5.42
C ASN A 63 2.05 4.03 6.26
N ASN A 64 2.15 5.17 5.59
CA ASN A 64 2.00 6.49 6.19
C ASN A 64 0.81 7.22 5.58
N LEU A 65 -0.10 7.69 6.44
CA LEU A 65 -1.25 8.49 6.04
C LEU A 65 -1.04 9.93 6.50
N ASN A 66 -0.95 10.84 5.55
CA ASN A 66 -0.88 12.27 5.81
C ASN A 66 -2.23 12.89 5.48
N ALA A 67 -2.83 13.58 6.46
CA ALA A 67 -4.00 14.42 6.21
C ALA A 67 -3.56 15.67 5.46
N THR A 68 -4.25 16.00 4.38
CA THR A 68 -4.05 17.23 3.61
C THR A 68 -5.28 18.11 3.80
N PRO A 69 -5.30 19.01 4.81
CA PRO A 69 -6.42 19.91 5.03
C PRO A 69 -6.48 20.98 3.93
N ARG A 70 -7.70 21.40 3.54
CA ARG A 70 -7.91 22.39 2.44
C ARG A 70 -7.14 23.69 2.59
N TYR A 71 -6.86 24.11 3.81
CA TYR A 71 -6.21 25.39 4.09
C TYR A 71 -4.69 25.39 3.86
N GLN A 72 -4.04 24.23 3.81
CA GLN A 72 -2.58 24.14 3.70
C GLN A 72 -2.07 23.88 2.28
N SER A 73 -2.93 23.55 1.31
CA SER A 73 -2.45 23.13 0.00
C SER A 73 -3.40 23.47 -1.15
N SER A 74 -2.85 23.58 -2.36
CA SER A 74 -3.62 23.66 -3.61
C SER A 74 -4.33 22.34 -3.97
N GLN A 75 -4.11 21.28 -3.19
CA GLN A 75 -4.72 19.97 -3.38
C GLN A 75 -6.06 19.92 -2.61
N PRO A 76 -7.10 19.26 -3.15
CA PRO A 76 -8.36 19.08 -2.44
C PRO A 76 -8.15 18.41 -1.08
N GLU A 77 -9.13 18.57 -0.19
CA GLU A 77 -9.13 17.90 1.10
C GLU A 77 -9.07 16.39 0.95
N GLY A 78 -8.23 15.74 1.75
CA GLY A 78 -8.20 14.29 1.79
C GLY A 78 -6.99 13.73 2.50
N TYR A 79 -6.76 12.44 2.28
CA TYR A 79 -5.60 11.72 2.81
C TYR A 79 -4.67 11.31 1.67
N THR A 80 -3.40 11.65 1.81
CA THR A 80 -2.34 11.09 0.97
C THR A 80 -1.77 9.87 1.70
N VAL A 81 -1.84 8.73 1.04
CA VAL A 81 -1.37 7.43 1.52
C VAL A 81 -0.09 7.08 0.79
N ASN A 82 0.99 6.94 1.54
CA ASN A 82 2.28 6.48 1.02
C ASN A 82 2.59 5.13 1.66
N GLY A 83 2.56 4.08 0.86
CA GLY A 83 2.84 2.72 1.28
C GLY A 83 4.09 2.17 0.60
N THR A 84 4.85 1.37 1.35
CA THR A 84 5.93 0.55 0.80
C THR A 84 5.68 -0.89 1.23
N LEU A 85 5.60 -1.78 0.24
CA LEU A 85 5.35 -3.20 0.41
C LEU A 85 6.62 -3.95 0.00
N THR A 86 7.11 -4.81 0.88
CA THR A 86 8.31 -5.62 0.62
C THR A 86 7.91 -7.08 0.59
N PHE A 87 8.32 -7.77 -0.47
CA PHE A 87 8.05 -9.19 -0.68
C PHE A 87 9.37 -9.94 -0.89
N SER A 88 9.42 -11.18 -0.41
CA SER A 88 10.41 -12.17 -0.79
C SER A 88 9.73 -13.13 -1.79
N ILE A 89 10.26 -13.21 -3.00
CA ILE A 89 9.74 -14.11 -4.03
C ILE A 89 10.78 -15.13 -4.45
N LYS A 90 10.33 -16.28 -4.90
CA LYS A 90 11.17 -17.26 -5.60
C LYS A 90 10.80 -17.21 -7.08
N LEU A 91 11.77 -16.94 -7.96
CA LEU A 91 11.50 -16.81 -9.39
C LEU A 91 11.09 -18.17 -10.00
N LYS A 92 10.20 -18.13 -10.99
CA LYS A 92 9.96 -19.29 -11.87
C LYS A 92 11.25 -19.57 -12.64
N LYS A 93 11.67 -20.82 -12.68
CA LYS A 93 12.68 -21.27 -13.63
C LYS A 93 12.00 -21.40 -14.99
N GLU A 94 12.57 -20.79 -16.02
CA GLU A 94 12.20 -21.00 -17.42
C GLU A 94 12.36 -22.47 -17.83
#